data_AF-A0A086L2Z7-F1
#
_entry.id   AF-A0A086L2Z7-F1
#
_cell.length_a   1.000
_cell.length_b   1.000
_cell.length_c   1.000
_cell.angle_alpha   90.00
_cell.angle_beta   90.00
_cell.angle_gamma   90.00
#
_symmetry.space_group_name_H-M   'P 1'
#
loop_
_entity.id
_entity.type
_entity.pdbx_description
1 polymer ?
#
loop_
_entity_poly.entity_id
_entity_poly.type
_entity_poly.pdbx_seq_one_letter_code
_entity_poly.pdbx_strand_id
1 'polypeptide(L)'
;VHMLDIECFTFLNRILESPLSPIIIFATNRGVCTVRGTDSIEPHGMPVDLLDRLLIVKTAPYTISEVVQVLKIRSQAENVRLSTEALELLGEVGSHTSLRYALQLLEPARILAEVEGHEIVERKHIEDVDALFLDCKSSAQRCAEMRDVLVS
;
A
#
# COMPACT_ATOMS: atom_id res chain seq x y z
N VAL A 1 -11.79 0.25 -7.05
CA VAL A 1 -13.07 0.18 -7.80
C VAL A 1 -13.75 -1.18 -7.70
N HIS A 2 -13.03 -2.31 -7.63
CA HIS A 2 -13.60 -3.67 -7.50
C HIS A 2 -14.53 -3.96 -6.31
N MET A 3 -14.76 -2.98 -5.43
CA MET A 3 -15.68 -3.07 -4.29
C MET A 3 -17.04 -2.41 -4.57
N LEU A 4 -17.19 -1.73 -5.71
CA LEU A 4 -18.46 -1.15 -6.18
C LEU A 4 -19.39 -2.26 -6.69
N ASP A 5 -20.68 -2.00 -6.58
CA ASP A 5 -21.74 -2.85 -7.12
C ASP A 5 -22.12 -2.45 -8.56
N ILE A 6 -22.94 -3.31 -9.18
CA ILE A 6 -23.44 -3.13 -10.54
C ILE A 6 -24.26 -1.83 -10.72
N GLU A 7 -24.97 -1.39 -9.67
CA GLU A 7 -25.79 -0.17 -9.70
C GLU A 7 -24.91 1.08 -9.76
N CYS A 8 -23.82 1.11 -8.98
CA CYS A 8 -22.81 2.16 -9.04
C CYS A 8 -22.17 2.24 -10.42
N PHE A 9 -21.85 1.10 -11.05
CA PHE A 9 -21.29 1.10 -12.40
C PHE A 9 -22.29 1.60 -13.46
N THR A 10 -23.57 1.26 -13.30
CA THR A 10 -24.63 1.78 -14.18
C THR A 10 -24.77 3.30 -14.06
N PHE A 11 -24.69 3.83 -12.83
CA PHE A 11 -24.68 5.27 -12.59
C PHE A 11 -23.45 5.96 -13.20
N LEU A 12 -22.26 5.37 -13.03
CA LEU A 12 -21.02 5.89 -13.62
C LEU A 12 -21.06 5.89 -15.15
N ASN A 13 -21.59 4.84 -15.77
CA ASN A 13 -21.79 4.78 -17.22
C ASN A 13 -22.64 5.95 -17.74
N ARG A 14 -23.74 6.27 -17.04
CA ARG A 14 -24.60 7.40 -17.38
C ARG A 14 -23.92 8.75 -17.18
N ILE A 15 -23.11 8.91 -16.12
CA ILE A 15 -22.33 10.14 -15.92
C ILE A 15 -21.32 10.34 -17.03
N LEU A 16 -20.62 9.27 -17.45
CA LEU A 16 -19.60 9.32 -18.49
C LEU A 16 -20.14 9.70 -19.88
N GLU A 17 -21.46 9.58 -20.09
CA GLU A 17 -22.13 10.06 -21.31
C GLU A 17 -22.48 11.56 -21.26
N SER A 18 -22.45 12.17 -20.07
CA SER A 18 -22.72 13.60 -19.92
C SER A 18 -21.56 14.44 -20.46
N PRO A 19 -21.83 15.50 -21.24
CA PRO A 19 -20.77 16.41 -21.72
C PRO A 19 -20.08 17.19 -20.59
N LEU A 20 -20.68 17.21 -19.39
CA LEU A 20 -20.11 17.82 -18.19
C LEU A 20 -19.41 16.80 -17.28
N SER A 21 -19.16 15.58 -17.77
CA SER A 21 -18.46 14.57 -16.98
C SER A 21 -17.02 15.03 -16.68
N PRO A 22 -16.59 15.01 -15.41
CA PRO A 22 -15.18 15.19 -15.09
C PRO A 22 -14.35 13.98 -15.57
N ILE A 23 -13.03 14.15 -15.56
CA ILE A 23 -12.10 13.04 -15.76
C ILE A 23 -12.19 12.11 -14.54
N ILE A 24 -12.53 10.84 -14.78
CA ILE A 24 -12.62 9.82 -13.74
C ILE A 24 -11.40 8.91 -13.81
N ILE A 25 -10.66 8.82 -12.71
CA ILE A 25 -9.50 7.92 -12.57
C ILE A 25 -9.88 6.79 -11.63
N PHE A 26 -9.87 5.56 -12.17
CA PHE A 26 -10.07 4.36 -11.37
C PHE A 26 -8.74 3.71 -11.00
N ALA A 27 -8.70 3.13 -9.81
CA ALA A 27 -7.60 2.26 -9.39
C ALA A 27 -8.16 0.93 -8.87
N THR A 28 -7.50 -0.16 -9.27
CA THR A 28 -7.74 -1.50 -8.74
C THR A 28 -6.42 -2.23 -8.57
N ASN A 29 -6.31 -3.00 -7.50
CA ASN A 29 -5.23 -3.96 -7.26
C ASN A 29 -5.70 -5.40 -7.48
N ARG A 30 -6.92 -5.62 -8.03
CA ARG A 30 -7.44 -6.94 -8.40
C ARG A 30 -7.44 -7.11 -9.91
N GLY A 31 -6.91 -8.24 -10.37
CA GLY A 31 -6.87 -8.61 -11.78
C GLY A 31 -8.21 -9.12 -12.28
N VAL A 32 -8.81 -10.09 -11.59
CA VAL A 32 -10.11 -10.68 -11.92
C VAL A 32 -10.88 -10.86 -10.62
N CYS A 33 -12.14 -10.44 -10.58
CA CYS A 33 -13.02 -10.68 -9.44
C CYS A 33 -14.50 -10.55 -9.83
N THR A 34 -15.37 -11.06 -8.97
CA THR A 34 -16.83 -10.95 -9.13
C THR A 34 -17.29 -9.50 -9.06
N VAL A 35 -18.15 -9.08 -9.99
CA VAL A 35 -18.83 -7.78 -9.88
C VAL A 35 -19.89 -7.90 -8.80
N ARG A 36 -19.80 -7.06 -7.75
CA ARG A 36 -20.73 -7.14 -6.61
C ARG A 36 -22.16 -6.88 -7.07
N GLY A 37 -23.09 -7.70 -6.59
CA GLY A 37 -24.49 -7.70 -7.04
C GLY A 37 -24.76 -8.61 -8.23
N THR A 38 -23.75 -9.31 -8.74
CA THR A 38 -23.88 -10.32 -9.80
C THR A 38 -23.04 -11.55 -9.49
N ASP A 39 -23.31 -12.67 -10.18
CA ASP A 39 -22.49 -13.88 -10.13
C ASP A 39 -21.37 -13.90 -11.20
N SER A 40 -21.25 -12.82 -11.98
CA SER A 40 -20.30 -12.71 -13.09
C SER A 40 -18.89 -12.38 -12.59
N ILE A 41 -17.89 -13.14 -13.06
CA ILE A 41 -16.48 -12.91 -12.81
C ILE A 41 -15.90 -12.12 -13.99
N GLU A 42 -15.44 -10.90 -13.73
CA GLU A 42 -14.98 -9.99 -14.78
C GLU A 42 -13.60 -9.41 -14.48
N PRO A 43 -12.84 -8.98 -15.52
CA PRO A 43 -11.57 -8.30 -15.32
C PRO A 43 -11.78 -7.04 -14.47
N HIS A 44 -10.88 -6.83 -13.51
CA HIS A 44 -10.90 -5.68 -12.59
C HIS A 44 -12.15 -5.57 -11.70
N GLY A 45 -13.09 -6.51 -11.76
CA GLY A 45 -14.38 -6.44 -11.08
C GLY A 45 -15.26 -5.31 -11.62
N MET A 46 -15.17 -5.04 -12.92
CA MET A 46 -15.92 -3.99 -13.60
C MET A 46 -16.67 -4.62 -14.79
N PRO A 47 -17.91 -4.17 -15.07
CA PRO A 47 -18.63 -4.54 -16.28
C PRO A 47 -17.80 -4.30 -17.54
N VAL A 48 -17.74 -5.28 -18.45
CA VAL A 48 -17.03 -5.18 -19.74
C VAL A 48 -17.41 -3.93 -20.54
N ASP A 49 -18.68 -3.52 -20.50
CA ASP A 49 -19.19 -2.32 -21.18
C ASP A 49 -18.48 -1.03 -20.74
N LEU A 50 -18.15 -0.94 -19.45
CA LEU A 50 -17.40 0.20 -18.91
C LEU A 50 -15.91 0.02 -19.18
N LEU A 51 -15.38 -1.19 -19.11
CA LEU A 51 -13.96 -1.49 -19.32
C LEU A 51 -13.51 -1.11 -20.73
N ASP A 52 -14.31 -1.39 -21.76
CA ASP A 52 -14.01 -1.05 -23.15
C ASP A 52 -13.91 0.46 -23.41
N ARG A 53 -14.46 1.28 -22.50
CA ARG A 53 -14.44 2.75 -22.58
C ARG A 53 -13.26 3.36 -21.81
N LEU A 54 -12.43 2.56 -21.14
CA LEU A 54 -11.35 3.04 -20.28
C LEU A 54 -9.97 2.88 -20.91
N LEU A 55 -9.09 3.86 -20.65
CA LEU A 55 -7.67 3.73 -20.89
C LEU A 55 -7.01 3.03 -19.69
N ILE A 56 -6.48 1.82 -19.91
CA ILE A 56 -5.81 1.05 -18.85
C ILE A 56 -4.32 1.38 -18.84
N VAL A 57 -3.85 1.97 -17.74
CA VAL A 57 -2.43 2.21 -17.46
C VAL A 57 -1.97 1.24 -16.38
N LYS A 58 -0.99 0.39 -16.71
CA LYS A 58 -0.41 -0.57 -15.76
C LYS A 58 0.75 0.08 -15.01
N THR A 59 0.74 -0.02 -13.69
CA THR A 59 1.88 0.36 -12.85
C THR A 59 2.81 -0.85 -12.65
N ALA A 60 4.11 -0.59 -12.64
CA ALA A 60 5.13 -1.60 -12.32
C ALA A 60 5.51 -1.51 -10.83
N PRO A 61 5.95 -2.61 -10.20
CA PRO A 61 6.51 -2.55 -8.86
C PRO A 61 7.81 -1.73 -8.87
N TYR A 62 8.06 -1.01 -7.77
CA TYR A 62 9.29 -0.25 -7.60
C TYR A 62 10.51 -1.17 -7.43
N THR A 63 11.63 -0.73 -7.97
CA THR A 63 12.97 -1.27 -7.68
C THR A 63 13.47 -0.80 -6.31
N ILE A 64 14.45 -1.50 -5.72
CA ILE A 64 15.03 -1.13 -4.41
C ILE A 64 15.57 0.32 -4.43
N SER A 65 16.23 0.72 -5.53
CA SER A 65 16.73 2.09 -5.72
C SER A 65 15.61 3.13 -5.70
N GLU A 66 14.46 2.84 -6.30
CA GLU A 66 13.31 3.75 -6.30
C GLU A 66 12.65 3.79 -4.92
N VAL A 67 12.58 2.66 -4.20
CA VAL A 67 12.09 2.60 -2.82
C VAL A 67 12.94 3.50 -1.91
N VAL A 68 14.27 3.39 -1.98
CA VAL A 68 15.20 4.24 -1.23
C VAL A 68 15.00 5.72 -1.57
N GLN A 69 14.81 6.05 -2.85
CA GLN A 69 14.55 7.43 -3.26
C GLN A 69 13.24 7.98 -2.69
N VAL A 70 12.16 7.19 -2.71
CA VAL A 70 10.87 7.58 -2.12
C VAL A 70 11.02 7.78 -0.61
N LEU A 71 11.70 6.87 0.09
CA LEU A 71 11.96 6.97 1.53
C LEU A 71 12.75 8.23 1.87
N LYS A 72 13.76 8.58 1.06
CA LYS A 72 14.54 9.82 1.23
C LYS A 72 13.69 11.08 1.06
N ILE A 73 12.80 11.12 0.08
CA ILE A 73 11.89 12.26 -0.13
C ILE A 73 10.93 12.37 1.07
N ARG A 74 10.43 11.24 1.57
CA ARG A 74 9.49 11.21 2.69
C ARG A 74 10.16 11.58 4.02
N SER A 75 11.38 11.12 4.26
CA SER A 75 12.15 11.51 5.45
C SER A 75 12.44 13.02 5.46
N GLN A 76 12.72 13.62 4.30
CA GLN A 76 12.88 15.07 4.17
C GLN A 76 11.57 15.82 4.44
N ALA A 77 10.44 15.32 3.93
CA ALA A 77 9.12 15.93 4.15
C ALA A 77 8.68 15.86 5.62
N GLU A 78 9.03 14.78 6.32
CA GLU A 78 8.69 14.53 7.73
C GLU A 78 9.78 15.04 8.70
N ASN A 79 10.85 15.69 8.18
CA ASN A 79 12.02 16.15 8.94
C ASN A 79 12.71 15.06 9.78
N VAL A 80 12.66 13.81 9.32
CA VAL A 80 13.37 12.67 9.92
C VAL A 80 14.80 12.63 9.39
N ARG A 81 15.78 12.81 10.27
CA ARG A 81 17.20 12.66 9.93
C ARG A 81 17.57 11.18 10.01
N LEU A 82 17.83 10.57 8.86
CA LEU A 82 18.26 9.17 8.75
C LEU A 82 19.75 9.09 8.46
N SER A 83 20.43 8.14 9.09
CA SER A 83 21.75 7.69 8.65
C SER A 83 21.66 6.95 7.30
N THR A 84 22.76 6.87 6.56
CA THR A 84 22.82 6.12 5.30
C THR A 84 22.52 4.63 5.51
N GLU A 85 23.04 4.04 6.58
CA GLU A 85 22.81 2.64 6.93
C GLU A 85 21.35 2.35 7.27
N ALA A 86 20.67 3.26 7.98
CA ALA A 86 19.24 3.13 8.26
C ALA A 86 18.39 3.21 6.98
N LEU A 87 18.79 4.05 6.02
CA LEU A 87 18.08 4.21 4.76
C LEU A 87 18.22 2.96 3.86
N GLU A 88 19.40 2.34 3.84
CA GLU A 88 19.65 1.07 3.13
C GLU A 88 18.81 -0.05 3.73
N LEU A 89 18.81 -0.20 5.06
CA LEU A 89 18.00 -1.21 5.75
C LEU A 89 16.50 -1.02 5.50
N LEU A 90 15.99 0.23 5.57
CA LEU A 90 14.60 0.52 5.24
C LEU A 90 14.24 0.21 3.79
N GLY A 91 15.19 0.37 2.86
CA GLY A 91 15.06 -0.03 1.47
C GLY A 91 14.88 -1.55 1.31
N GLU A 92 15.69 -2.34 2.01
CA GLU A 92 15.57 -3.81 2.06
C GLU A 92 14.24 -4.24 2.68
N VAL A 93 13.88 -3.68 3.85
CA VAL A 93 12.60 -3.95 4.51
C VAL A 93 11.43 -3.64 3.59
N GLY A 94 11.45 -2.49 2.91
CA GLY A 94 10.41 -2.08 1.95
C GLY A 94 10.30 -3.01 0.74
N SER A 95 11.41 -3.65 0.33
CA SER A 95 11.43 -4.64 -0.74
C SER A 95 10.85 -5.99 -0.30
N HIS A 96 11.18 -6.46 0.91
CA HIS A 96 10.68 -7.73 1.44
C HIS A 96 9.19 -7.67 1.84
N THR A 97 8.75 -6.54 2.38
CA THR A 97 7.40 -6.33 2.93
C THR A 97 6.51 -5.53 1.96
N SER A 98 6.48 -4.20 2.12
CA SER A 98 5.84 -3.22 1.25
C SER A 98 6.40 -1.82 1.51
N LEU A 99 6.36 -0.95 0.50
CA LEU A 99 6.70 0.47 0.65
C LEU A 99 5.87 1.18 1.75
N ARG A 100 4.60 0.79 1.93
CA ARG A 100 3.74 1.35 2.97
C ARG A 100 4.27 1.04 4.36
N TYR A 101 4.70 -0.19 4.59
CA TYR A 101 5.24 -0.61 5.88
C TYR A 101 6.54 0.14 6.19
N ALA A 102 7.49 0.18 5.25
CA ALA A 102 8.74 0.94 5.43
C ALA A 102 8.50 2.43 5.73
N LEU A 103 7.50 3.06 5.10
CA LEU A 103 7.11 4.44 5.43
C LEU A 103 6.52 4.58 6.83
N GLN A 104 5.73 3.60 7.28
CA GLN A 104 5.15 3.60 8.62
C GLN A 104 6.20 3.42 9.72
N LEU A 105 7.34 2.79 9.43
CA LEU A 105 8.45 2.61 10.37
C LEU A 105 9.24 3.91 10.64
N LEU A 106 9.17 4.91 9.74
CA LEU A 106 9.94 6.15 9.88
C LEU A 106 9.61 6.92 11.16
N GLU A 107 8.32 7.07 11.47
CA GLU A 107 7.88 7.87 12.61
C GLU A 107 8.13 7.20 13.96
N PRO A 108 7.81 5.90 14.17
CA PRO A 108 8.22 5.19 15.37
C PRO A 108 9.74 5.17 15.57
N ALA A 109 10.53 5.06 14.50
CA ALA A 109 11.99 5.12 14.59
C ALA A 109 12.50 6.51 14.99
N ARG A 110 11.85 7.59 14.51
CA ARG A 110 12.11 8.96 14.96
C ARG A 110 11.85 9.12 16.45
N ILE A 111 10.70 8.63 16.92
CA ILE A 111 10.30 8.71 18.34
C ILE A 111 11.28 7.90 19.20
N LEU A 112 11.67 6.70 18.77
CA LEU A 112 12.63 5.87 19.50
C LEU A 112 13.99 6.57 19.63
N ALA A 113 14.50 7.15 18.53
CA ALA A 113 15.73 7.93 18.56
C ALA A 113 15.61 9.14 19.51
N GLU A 114 14.48 9.86 19.48
CA GLU A 114 14.22 11.01 20.36
C GLU A 114 14.20 10.61 21.85
N VAL A 115 13.61 9.45 22.19
CA VAL A 115 13.59 8.91 23.55
C VAL A 115 15.00 8.53 24.05
N GLU A 116 15.86 8.02 23.15
CA GLU A 116 17.26 7.73 23.46
C GLU A 116 18.16 8.98 23.47
N GLY A 117 17.62 10.15 23.10
CA GLY A 117 18.37 11.41 23.00
C GLY A 117 19.18 11.56 21.72
N HIS A 118 18.93 10.74 20.70
CA HIS A 118 19.54 10.83 19.38
C HIS A 118 18.68 11.67 18.42
N GLU A 119 19.25 12.69 17.78
CA GLU A 119 18.57 13.44 16.70
C GLU A 119 18.57 12.70 15.35
N ILE A 120 19.41 11.66 15.20
CA ILE A 120 19.59 10.91 13.96
C ILE A 120 19.15 9.46 14.18
N VAL A 121 18.31 8.98 13.28
CA VAL A 121 17.86 7.60 13.25
C VAL A 121 18.97 6.73 12.65
N GLU A 122 19.61 5.96 13.53
CA GLU A 122 20.57 4.90 13.21
C GLU A 122 19.90 3.57 12.89
N ARG A 123 20.69 2.62 12.35
CA ARG A 123 20.26 1.28 12.00
C ARG A 123 19.58 0.53 13.16
N LYS A 124 20.14 0.63 14.37
CA LYS A 124 19.61 -0.01 15.60
C LYS A 124 18.13 0.31 15.83
N HIS A 125 17.73 1.58 15.66
CA HIS A 125 16.35 1.99 15.91
C HIS A 125 15.38 1.39 14.89
N ILE A 126 15.83 1.16 13.65
CA ILE A 126 15.01 0.50 12.63
C ILE A 126 14.83 -0.98 12.97
N GLU A 127 15.90 -1.66 13.40
CA GLU A 127 15.84 -3.08 13.81
C GLU A 127 14.92 -3.28 15.02
N ASP A 128 14.99 -2.39 16.01
CA ASP A 128 14.11 -2.43 17.19
C ASP A 128 12.64 -2.19 16.83
N VAL A 129 12.37 -1.20 15.98
CA VAL A 129 11.00 -0.91 15.53
C VAL A 129 10.47 -2.05 14.66
N ASP A 130 11.28 -2.64 13.78
CA ASP A 130 10.86 -3.79 12.97
C ASP A 130 10.61 -5.05 13.82
N ALA A 131 11.28 -5.18 14.98
CA ALA A 131 10.97 -6.24 15.94
C ALA A 131 9.66 -5.99 16.71
N LEU A 132 9.31 -4.71 16.94
CA LEU A 132 8.11 -4.32 17.69
C LEU A 132 6.84 -4.34 16.82
N PHE A 133 6.94 -3.91 15.57
CA PHE A 133 5.82 -3.87 14.64
C PHE A 133 5.89 -5.03 13.66
N LEU A 134 4.76 -5.68 13.41
CA LEU A 134 4.69 -6.80 12.48
C LEU A 134 4.10 -6.34 11.15
N ASP A 135 4.71 -6.76 10.05
CA ASP A 135 4.12 -6.56 8.74
C ASP A 135 2.86 -7.43 8.53
N CYS A 136 2.10 -7.12 7.49
CA CYS A 136 0.85 -7.83 7.19
C CYS A 136 1.06 -9.33 6.93
N LYS A 137 2.20 -9.75 6.35
CA LYS A 137 2.45 -11.17 6.06
C LYS A 137 2.82 -11.92 7.33
N SER A 138 3.75 -11.40 8.13
CA SER A 138 4.16 -12.05 9.39
C SER A 138 3.02 -12.10 10.40
N SER A 139 2.22 -11.03 10.50
CA SER A 139 1.02 -11.03 11.35
C SER A 139 -0.02 -12.06 10.91
N ALA A 140 -0.26 -12.20 9.60
CA ALA A 140 -1.17 -13.22 9.09
C ALA A 140 -0.68 -14.65 9.39
N GLN A 141 0.63 -14.91 9.26
CA GLN A 141 1.24 -16.20 9.62
C GLN A 141 1.07 -16.50 11.11
N ARG A 142 1.38 -15.54 11.97
CA ARG A 142 1.21 -15.68 13.42
C ARG A 142 -0.25 -15.94 13.81
N CYS A 143 -1.20 -15.27 13.18
CA CYS A 143 -2.62 -15.54 13.38
C CYS A 143 -3.03 -16.95 12.93
N ALA A 144 -2.43 -17.47 11.84
CA ALA A 144 -2.69 -18.82 11.38
C ALA A 144 -2.13 -19.89 12.34
N GLU A 145 -0.98 -19.64 12.96
CA GLU A 145 -0.39 -20.50 14.00
C GLU A 145 -1.23 -20.49 15.30
N MET A 146 -1.76 -19.33 15.68
CA MET A 146 -2.58 -19.15 16.88
C MET A 146 -4.07 -19.41 16.65
N ARG A 147 -4.44 -20.13 15.58
CA ARG A 147 -5.83 -20.32 15.15
C ARG A 147 -6.73 -20.90 16.25
N ASP A 148 -6.21 -21.82 17.05
CA ASP A 148 -6.95 -22.50 18.13
C ASP A 148 -7.28 -21.57 19.31
N VAL A 149 -6.53 -20.48 19.48
CA VAL A 149 -6.77 -19.48 20.52
C VAL A 149 -7.66 -18.35 20.01
N LEU A 150 -7.56 -18.03 18.72
CA LEU A 150 -8.27 -16.89 18.11
C LEU A 150 -9.69 -17.23 17.64
N VAL A 151 -9.99 -18.50 17.37
CA VAL A 151 -11.31 -18.96 16.96
C VAL A 151 -11.85 -19.91 18.02
N SER A 152 -12.50 -19.34 19.03
CA SER A 152 -13.37 -20.05 19.98
C SER A 152 -14.81 -20.08 19.49
#